data_AF-A0A4Y7MFX1-F1
#
_entry.id   AF-A0A4Y7MFX1-F1
#
_cell.length_a   1.000
_cell.length_b   1.000
_cell.length_c   1.000
_cell.angle_alpha   90.00
_cell.angle_beta   90.00
_cell.angle_gamma   90.00
#
_symmetry.space_group_name_H-M   'P 1'
#
loop_
_entity.id
_entity.type
_entity.pdbx_description
1 polymer ?
#
loop_
_entity_poly.entity_id
_entity_poly.type
_entity_poly.pdbx_seq_one_letter_code
_entity_poly.pdbx_strand_id
1 'polypeptide(L)'
;MSERIAVEFCLLTRNELTKIMAKRVNEIDVKLLLFTLQKTTQFEELLSRRFTGASMEEVISSETSSKKIESTNPFEEPHGKNPFEEDEEPEKPIPPTQTQLTTAESLTVSPFHGLISRCFESHLNIFVDSQDKSNNASSMTPVLPMSMSSLTKDFTRELRDLSSGGAAGLIQNFQSLLKEGDMSSTSPKYNKDDIARICTILTTAEYCLETTQQLEGKLKEKVQPALADKVDLGSEQDLFGSVISQCIQLLVADLEGACEPALVTMAKTAWQTWESVGDQSQYVTLMTSQFKHYIPFIRDCLTSSRKYFTQFCMRFVNAFMARFVQQLYKCKPVGVVGAEQLLLDTHMLKTALLDLPSVGSQVARKPPASYSKMVVKGMTRAEMILKVVMDASDTNAKYVAHYMRLLPESDPSEFQKILDMKGVRRSEQQILVEIYRSQQTSQGNKEDSSGFSSVAT
;
A
#
# COMPACT_ATOMS: atom_id res chain seq x y z
N MET A 1 27.79 16.98 12.90
CA MET A 1 26.91 17.52 13.99
C MET A 1 25.76 16.58 14.29
N SER A 2 24.94 16.19 13.30
CA SER A 2 23.79 15.28 13.47
C SER A 2 24.15 13.89 14.01
N GLU A 3 25.30 13.35 13.59
CA GLU A 3 25.81 12.06 14.04
C GLU A 3 26.25 12.09 15.52
N ARG A 4 26.95 13.14 15.95
CA ARG A 4 27.36 13.34 17.35
C ARG A 4 26.16 13.44 18.30
N ILE A 5 25.07 14.10 17.87
CA ILE A 5 23.83 14.18 18.65
C ILE A 5 23.17 12.80 18.78
N ALA A 6 23.20 11.98 17.71
CA ALA A 6 22.66 10.62 17.76
C ALA A 6 23.48 9.72 18.69
N VAL A 7 24.81 9.84 18.70
CA VAL A 7 25.69 9.11 19.63
C VAL A 7 25.44 9.52 21.08
N GLU A 8 25.38 10.82 21.37
CA GLU A 8 25.05 11.33 22.72
C GLU A 8 23.66 10.89 23.20
N PHE A 9 22.67 10.92 22.30
CA PHE A 9 21.33 10.42 22.59
C PHE A 9 21.34 8.93 22.98
N CYS A 10 22.10 8.09 22.26
CA CYS A 10 22.25 6.68 22.59
C CYS A 10 22.92 6.47 23.97
N LEU A 11 23.96 7.23 24.29
CA LEU A 11 24.67 7.12 25.56
C LEU A 11 23.81 7.58 26.75
N LEU A 12 23.09 8.69 26.62
CA LEU A 12 22.14 9.18 27.63
C LEU A 12 20.98 8.19 27.82
N THR A 13 20.42 7.68 26.72
CA THR A 13 19.33 6.70 26.76
C THR A 13 19.78 5.41 27.44
N ARG A 14 20.98 4.90 27.13
CA ARG A 14 21.55 3.73 27.82
C ARG A 14 21.65 3.97 29.33
N ASN A 15 22.20 5.11 29.74
CA ASN A 15 22.46 5.39 31.16
C ASN A 15 21.15 5.54 31.94
N GLU A 16 20.14 6.21 31.39
CA GLU A 16 18.84 6.35 32.04
C GLU A 16 18.05 5.04 32.05
N LEU A 17 18.10 4.27 30.96
CA LEU A 17 17.45 2.97 30.88
C LEU A 17 18.04 1.97 31.88
N THR A 18 19.37 1.98 32.05
CA THR A 18 20.07 1.16 33.06
C THR A 18 19.58 1.49 34.48
N LYS A 19 19.40 2.77 34.81
CA LYS A 19 18.89 3.21 36.12
C LYS A 19 17.44 2.79 36.34
N ILE A 20 16.60 2.92 35.31
CA ILE A 20 15.17 2.54 35.37
C ILE A 20 15.04 1.03 35.55
N MET A 21 15.80 0.24 34.78
CA MET A 21 15.79 -1.22 34.87
C MET A 21 16.25 -1.70 36.25
N ALA A 22 17.33 -1.12 36.79
CA ALA A 22 17.82 -1.44 38.14
C ALA A 22 16.80 -1.09 39.25
N LYS A 23 16.00 -0.04 39.07
CA LYS A 23 14.99 0.39 40.06
C LYS A 23 13.70 -0.45 40.01
N ARG A 24 13.41 -1.08 38.87
CA ARG A 24 12.15 -1.80 38.61
C ARG A 24 12.34 -3.27 38.23
N VAL A 25 13.42 -3.91 38.68
CA VAL A 25 13.74 -5.32 38.37
C VAL A 25 12.57 -6.27 38.59
N ASN A 26 11.77 -6.06 39.64
CA ASN A 26 10.64 -6.93 40.01
C ASN A 26 9.40 -6.78 39.10
N GLU A 27 9.34 -5.74 38.25
CA GLU A 27 8.25 -5.48 37.31
C GLU A 27 8.59 -5.92 35.87
N ILE A 28 9.82 -6.43 35.64
CA ILE A 28 10.31 -6.80 34.32
C ILE A 28 9.88 -8.23 33.97
N ASP A 29 8.87 -8.36 33.11
CA ASP A 29 8.47 -9.62 32.48
C ASP A 29 9.36 -9.95 31.27
N VAL A 30 9.59 -11.24 31.03
CA VAL A 30 10.39 -11.78 29.91
C VAL A 30 9.86 -11.29 28.56
N LYS A 31 8.53 -11.21 28.39
CA LYS A 31 7.92 -10.69 27.16
C LYS A 31 8.23 -9.21 26.95
N LEU A 32 8.16 -8.42 28.02
CA LEU A 32 8.47 -6.99 27.97
C LEU A 32 9.96 -6.76 27.70
N LEU A 33 10.83 -7.56 28.31
CA LEU A 33 12.28 -7.51 28.11
C LEU A 33 12.66 -7.84 26.66
N LEU A 34 12.12 -8.93 26.10
CA LEU A 34 12.39 -9.34 24.72
C LEU A 34 11.83 -8.34 23.70
N PHE A 35 10.62 -7.83 23.92
CA PHE A 35 10.03 -6.80 23.07
C PHE A 35 10.86 -5.51 23.07
N THR A 36 11.29 -5.07 24.25
CA THR A 36 12.07 -3.82 24.39
C THR A 36 13.49 -3.99 23.82
N LEU A 37 14.11 -5.15 24.02
CA LEU A 37 15.40 -5.48 23.41
C LEU A 37 15.29 -5.50 21.89
N GLN A 38 14.27 -6.14 21.33
CA GLN A 38 14.04 -6.17 19.88
C GLN A 38 13.85 -4.77 19.29
N LYS A 39 13.06 -3.90 19.94
CA LYS A 39 12.87 -2.51 19.52
C LYS A 39 14.16 -1.70 19.61
N THR A 40 14.96 -1.92 20.65
CA THR A 40 16.25 -1.26 20.85
C THR A 40 17.24 -1.66 19.75
N THR A 41 17.34 -2.96 19.42
CA THR A 41 18.22 -3.46 18.37
C THR A 41 17.80 -2.96 16.98
N GLN A 42 16.49 -2.89 16.69
CA GLN A 42 15.98 -2.30 15.44
C GLN A 42 16.31 -0.82 15.33
N PHE A 43 16.24 -0.07 16.44
CA PHE A 43 16.64 1.33 16.47
C PHE A 43 18.14 1.51 16.22
N GLU A 44 18.99 0.68 16.83
CA GLU A 44 20.43 0.65 16.58
C GLU A 44 20.76 0.32 15.12
N GLU A 45 20.02 -0.60 14.50
CA GLU A 45 20.18 -0.95 13.09
C GLU A 45 19.73 0.19 12.15
N LEU A 46 18.69 0.94 12.51
CA LEU A 46 18.28 2.14 11.77
C LEU A 46 19.34 3.24 11.86
N LEU A 47 19.97 3.41 13.02
CA LEU A 47 21.08 4.36 13.18
C LEU A 47 22.32 3.92 12.41
N SER A 48 22.61 2.63 12.42
CA SER A 48 23.76 2.06 11.72
C SER A 48 23.65 2.12 10.20
N ARG A 49 22.43 2.05 9.65
CA ARG A 49 22.15 2.30 8.23
C ARG A 49 22.18 3.77 7.85
N ARG A 50 21.94 4.68 8.81
CA ARG A 50 21.83 6.12 8.58
C ARG A 50 23.16 6.87 8.75
N PHE A 51 24.06 6.35 9.57
CA PHE A 51 25.32 7.01 9.93
C PHE A 51 26.51 6.07 9.70
N THR A 52 27.59 6.58 9.11
CA THR A 52 28.76 5.80 8.69
C THR A 52 29.74 5.48 9.83
N GLY A 53 29.55 6.06 11.03
CA GLY A 53 30.40 5.83 12.20
C GLY A 53 31.68 6.66 12.26
N ALA A 54 31.89 7.58 11.31
CA ALA A 54 33.09 8.42 11.22
C ALA A 54 33.26 9.37 12.42
N SER A 55 32.17 9.69 13.14
CA SER A 55 32.24 10.51 14.36
C SER A 55 32.61 9.73 15.62
N MET A 56 32.71 8.39 15.54
CA MET A 56 32.99 7.51 16.67
C MET A 56 34.50 7.37 16.94
N GLU A 57 35.34 7.57 15.92
CA GLU A 57 36.81 7.61 16.06
C GLU A 57 37.28 8.82 16.90
N GLU A 58 36.57 9.95 16.85
CA GLU A 58 36.88 11.11 17.72
C GLU A 58 36.44 10.90 19.18
N VAL A 59 35.35 10.16 19.43
CA VAL A 59 34.82 9.93 20.80
C VAL A 59 35.62 8.86 21.53
N ILE A 60 36.02 7.77 20.85
CA ILE A 60 36.87 6.72 21.43
C ILE A 60 38.27 7.27 21.78
N SER A 61 38.78 8.22 20.99
CA SER A 61 40.02 8.95 21.27
C SER A 61 39.92 9.87 22.49
N SER A 62 38.71 10.36 22.80
CA SER A 62 38.46 11.22 23.97
C SER A 62 38.27 10.43 25.28
N GLU A 63 37.76 9.20 25.22
CA GLU A 63 37.60 8.33 26.40
C GLU A 63 38.92 7.65 26.82
N THR A 64 39.88 7.45 25.90
CA THR A 64 41.20 6.87 26.24
C THR A 64 42.18 7.85 26.90
N SER A 65 41.90 9.15 26.93
CA SER A 65 42.75 10.15 27.62
C SER A 65 42.41 10.42 29.10
N SER A 66 41.45 9.69 29.69
CA SER A 66 40.99 9.96 31.07
C SER A 66 41.26 8.86 32.09
N LYS A 67 42.16 7.91 31.83
CA LYS A 67 42.77 7.05 32.87
C LYS A 67 44.25 6.80 32.62
N LYS A 68 45.07 7.81 32.94
CA LYS A 68 46.50 7.62 33.18
C LYS A 68 46.66 6.93 34.53
N ILE A 69 46.77 5.60 34.53
CA ILE A 69 47.35 4.88 35.66
C ILE A 69 48.86 4.96 35.46
N GLU A 70 49.55 5.62 36.38
CA GLU A 70 51.01 5.62 36.46
C GLU A 70 51.52 4.17 36.53
N SER A 71 52.21 3.74 35.48
CA SER A 71 53.09 2.58 35.57
C SER A 71 54.48 3.09 35.94
N THR A 72 54.82 2.90 37.21
CA THR A 72 56.16 3.04 37.75
C THR A 72 57.02 1.92 37.19
N ASN A 73 57.84 2.18 36.17
CA ASN A 73 59.05 1.38 35.96
C ASN A 73 60.19 2.21 35.34
N PRO A 74 61.42 2.17 35.91
CA PRO A 74 62.41 3.23 35.77
C PRO A 74 63.65 2.79 34.95
N PHE A 75 63.46 2.07 33.83
CA PHE A 75 64.59 1.68 32.97
C PHE A 75 64.22 1.76 31.47
N GLU A 76 65.09 2.44 30.74
CA GLU A 76 65.36 2.46 29.29
C GLU A 76 64.82 3.59 28.40
N GLU A 77 65.79 4.14 27.67
CA GLU A 77 65.89 5.43 26.97
C GLU A 77 65.69 5.31 25.44
N PRO A 78 65.62 6.44 24.70
CA PRO A 78 64.95 6.58 23.40
C PRO A 78 65.91 6.70 22.21
N HIS A 79 65.48 6.36 20.99
CA HIS A 79 66.04 6.86 19.71
C HIS A 79 64.99 6.60 18.60
N GLY A 80 64.78 7.39 17.54
CA GLY A 80 65.49 8.50 16.91
C GLY A 80 64.97 8.57 15.46
N LYS A 81 64.71 9.78 14.95
CA LYS A 81 64.16 10.10 13.62
C LYS A 81 64.99 9.50 12.47
N ASN A 82 64.36 9.32 11.29
CA ASN A 82 65.06 9.46 10.01
C ASN A 82 64.31 10.35 9.00
N PRO A 83 65.02 11.25 8.26
CA PRO A 83 64.44 12.45 7.64
C PRO A 83 64.91 12.64 6.17
N PHE A 84 64.17 12.15 5.18
CA PHE A 84 64.36 12.31 3.71
C PHE A 84 63.10 11.62 3.09
N GLU A 85 62.21 12.16 2.24
CA GLU A 85 62.29 13.03 1.05
C GLU A 85 60.91 13.70 0.77
N GLU A 86 60.93 14.79 -0.02
CA GLU A 86 59.84 15.71 -0.37
C GLU A 86 59.03 15.33 -1.64
N ASP A 87 57.75 15.75 -1.64
CA ASP A 87 56.83 16.22 -2.71
C ASP A 87 56.81 15.67 -4.15
N GLU A 88 55.63 15.20 -4.59
CA GLU A 88 54.99 15.49 -5.91
C GLU A 88 53.55 14.89 -6.02
N GLU A 89 52.53 15.71 -6.37
CA GLU A 89 51.22 15.30 -6.96
C GLU A 89 51.34 15.29 -8.52
N PRO A 90 50.41 14.79 -9.41
CA PRO A 90 48.97 14.44 -9.25
C PRO A 90 48.42 13.23 -10.10
N GLU A 91 47.09 12.99 -9.97
CA GLU A 91 46.08 12.43 -10.92
C GLU A 91 46.05 10.94 -11.43
N LYS A 92 44.81 10.43 -11.54
CA LYS A 92 44.33 9.05 -11.87
C LYS A 92 44.44 8.70 -13.39
N PRO A 93 44.51 7.41 -13.83
CA PRO A 93 43.31 6.58 -14.09
C PRO A 93 43.46 5.03 -13.93
N ILE A 94 42.31 4.32 -14.03
CA ILE A 94 42.02 2.88 -13.78
C ILE A 94 42.28 2.00 -15.06
N PRO A 95 42.03 0.65 -15.09
CA PRO A 95 42.87 -0.56 -14.87
C PRO A 95 43.17 -1.37 -16.19
N PRO A 96 43.77 -2.60 -16.18
CA PRO A 96 42.98 -3.85 -16.09
C PRO A 96 43.67 -5.13 -15.47
N THR A 97 42.85 -5.91 -14.74
CA THR A 97 42.67 -7.39 -14.86
C THR A 97 43.75 -8.41 -14.38
N GLN A 98 43.35 -9.15 -13.32
CA GLN A 98 43.46 -10.61 -13.08
C GLN A 98 44.54 -11.24 -12.15
N THR A 99 44.01 -11.73 -11.01
CA THR A 99 44.25 -13.04 -10.32
C THR A 99 45.44 -13.17 -9.35
N GLN A 100 45.17 -13.20 -8.04
CA GLN A 100 45.25 -14.44 -7.22
C GLN A 100 44.74 -14.24 -5.78
N LEU A 101 44.14 -15.30 -5.26
CA LEU A 101 43.44 -15.42 -3.98
C LEU A 101 44.40 -15.38 -2.79
N THR A 102 44.01 -14.69 -1.71
CA THR A 102 44.18 -15.20 -0.33
C THR A 102 43.02 -14.74 0.56
N THR A 103 42.48 -15.71 1.28
CA THR A 103 41.36 -15.66 2.23
C THR A 103 41.74 -15.01 3.57
N ALA A 104 40.97 -14.00 4.01
CA ALA A 104 40.70 -13.72 5.43
C ALA A 104 39.47 -12.79 5.54
N GLU A 105 38.33 -13.37 5.92
CA GLU A 105 37.08 -12.66 6.21
C GLU A 105 37.23 -11.85 7.51
N SER A 106 37.12 -10.53 7.41
CA SER A 106 36.87 -9.62 8.53
C SER A 106 35.46 -9.05 8.34
N LEU A 107 34.48 -9.65 9.01
CA LEU A 107 33.13 -9.13 9.18
C LEU A 107 33.22 -7.76 9.89
N THR A 108 32.89 -6.69 9.19
CA THR A 108 32.80 -5.36 9.76
C THR A 108 31.57 -5.28 10.68
N VAL A 109 31.78 -5.38 12.00
CA VAL A 109 30.73 -5.13 12.99
C VAL A 109 30.34 -3.65 12.92
N SER A 110 29.05 -3.40 12.72
CA SER A 110 28.50 -2.07 12.47
C SER A 110 28.60 -1.15 13.71
N PRO A 111 28.99 0.13 13.58
CA PRO A 111 29.42 1.00 14.69
C PRO A 111 28.34 1.34 15.73
N PHE A 112 27.05 1.25 15.41
CA PHE A 112 25.96 1.54 16.36
C PHE A 112 25.41 0.30 17.08
N HIS A 113 25.91 -0.89 16.74
CA HIS A 113 25.44 -2.14 17.33
C HIS A 113 25.93 -2.29 18.78
N GLY A 114 25.02 -2.42 19.74
CA GLY A 114 25.38 -2.61 21.16
C GLY A 114 25.42 -1.34 22.01
N LEU A 115 25.09 -0.16 21.46
CA LEU A 115 25.23 1.11 22.18
C LEU A 115 24.22 1.31 23.31
N ILE A 116 23.00 0.80 23.15
CA ILE A 116 21.90 0.83 24.11
C ILE A 116 21.57 -0.60 24.55
N SER A 117 21.57 -1.56 23.62
CA SER A 117 21.17 -2.97 23.83
C SER A 117 22.01 -3.71 24.88
N ARG A 118 23.26 -3.27 25.14
CA ARG A 118 24.11 -3.81 26.23
C ARG A 118 23.54 -3.60 27.64
N CYS A 119 22.66 -2.62 27.88
CA CYS A 119 22.09 -2.44 29.22
C CYS A 119 21.17 -3.61 29.64
N PHE A 120 20.63 -4.35 28.67
CA PHE A 120 19.74 -5.49 28.91
C PHE A 120 20.49 -6.76 29.31
N GLU A 121 21.80 -6.87 29.02
CA GLU A 121 22.61 -8.08 29.30
C GLU A 121 22.58 -8.49 30.78
N SER A 122 22.65 -7.51 31.69
CA SER A 122 22.61 -7.73 33.14
C SER A 122 21.29 -8.33 33.65
N HIS A 123 20.21 -8.23 32.87
CA HIS A 123 18.87 -8.70 33.23
C HIS A 123 18.44 -9.93 32.40
N LEU A 124 19.28 -10.41 31.46
CA LEU A 124 19.03 -11.62 30.67
C LEU A 124 19.16 -12.92 31.48
N ASN A 125 19.71 -12.89 32.70
CA ASN A 125 19.75 -14.07 33.58
C ASN A 125 18.34 -14.60 33.91
N ILE A 126 17.33 -13.72 33.97
CA ILE A 126 15.92 -14.09 34.17
C ILE A 126 15.40 -14.91 32.98
N PHE A 127 15.90 -14.63 31.77
CA PHE A 127 15.57 -15.38 30.56
C PHE A 127 16.26 -16.76 30.55
N VAL A 128 17.53 -16.85 30.97
CA VAL A 128 18.27 -18.12 31.10
C VAL A 128 17.57 -19.05 32.09
N ASP A 129 17.18 -18.56 33.27
CA ASP A 129 16.45 -19.33 34.28
C ASP A 129 15.06 -19.78 33.80
N SER A 130 14.41 -18.99 32.93
CA SER A 130 13.11 -19.35 32.33
C SER A 130 13.24 -20.43 31.24
N GLN A 131 14.36 -20.43 30.50
CA GLN A 131 14.68 -21.43 29.48
C GLN A 131 15.10 -22.77 30.10
N ASP A 132 15.88 -22.76 31.19
CA ASP A 132 16.30 -23.98 31.88
C ASP A 132 15.12 -24.74 32.51
N LYS A 133 14.08 -24.01 32.96
CA LYS A 133 12.80 -24.63 33.39
C LYS A 133 12.01 -25.23 32.22
N SER A 134 12.10 -24.65 31.03
CA SER A 134 11.44 -25.16 29.82
C SER A 134 12.17 -26.35 29.20
N ASN A 135 13.50 -26.41 29.32
CA ASN A 135 14.34 -27.45 28.72
C ASN A 135 14.32 -28.80 29.48
N ASN A 136 13.75 -28.85 30.68
CA ASN A 136 13.59 -30.10 31.43
C ASN A 136 12.32 -30.89 31.04
N ALA A 137 11.52 -30.38 30.10
CA ALA A 137 10.41 -31.09 29.49
C ALA A 137 10.68 -31.27 27.99
N SER A 138 10.89 -32.52 27.59
CA SER A 138 10.99 -33.03 26.20
C SER A 138 12.39 -33.07 25.57
N SER A 139 12.76 -34.30 25.19
CA SER A 139 14.05 -34.78 24.72
C SER A 139 14.47 -34.31 23.32
N MET A 140 15.77 -33.98 23.22
CA MET A 140 16.72 -34.06 22.09
C MET A 140 16.22 -33.90 20.64
N THR A 141 16.53 -32.75 20.02
CA THR A 141 17.01 -32.62 18.62
C THR A 141 17.99 -31.43 18.53
N PRO A 142 18.99 -31.43 17.60
CA PRO A 142 20.05 -30.43 17.60
C PRO A 142 19.56 -29.07 17.07
N VAL A 143 19.89 -28.01 17.81
CA VAL A 143 19.52 -26.62 17.56
C VAL A 143 20.42 -26.02 16.46
N LEU A 144 19.83 -25.69 15.32
CA LEU A 144 20.41 -24.76 14.34
C LEU A 144 20.02 -23.30 14.69
N PRO A 145 20.76 -22.29 14.20
CA PRO A 145 20.65 -20.92 14.67
C PRO A 145 19.23 -20.38 14.51
N MET A 146 18.67 -19.85 15.60
CA MET A 146 17.31 -19.34 15.70
C MET A 146 17.18 -18.02 14.91
N SER A 147 17.05 -18.14 13.59
CA SER A 147 16.72 -17.05 12.66
C SER A 147 15.21 -16.97 12.48
N MET A 148 14.65 -15.75 12.60
CA MET A 148 13.38 -15.18 12.06
C MET A 148 12.07 -15.98 12.12
N SER A 149 12.10 -17.24 12.54
CA SER A 149 10.98 -18.19 12.48
C SER A 149 10.02 -18.05 13.65
N SER A 150 10.43 -17.43 14.77
CA SER A 150 9.52 -17.16 15.90
C SER A 150 8.56 -16.03 15.58
N LEU A 151 9.02 -14.95 14.92
CA LEU A 151 8.17 -13.84 14.47
C LEU A 151 7.18 -14.32 13.41
N THR A 152 7.62 -15.17 12.48
CA THR A 152 6.71 -15.77 11.51
C THR A 152 5.76 -16.75 12.19
N LYS A 153 6.17 -17.54 13.19
CA LYS A 153 5.25 -18.45 13.88
C LYS A 153 4.21 -17.74 14.75
N ASP A 154 4.57 -16.66 15.44
CA ASP A 154 3.63 -15.88 16.23
C ASP A 154 2.69 -15.05 15.32
N PHE A 155 3.21 -14.46 14.24
CA PHE A 155 2.40 -13.78 13.23
C PHE A 155 1.53 -14.73 12.41
N THR A 156 2.02 -15.93 12.08
CA THR A 156 1.26 -16.99 11.40
C THR A 156 0.25 -17.64 12.35
N ARG A 157 0.53 -17.74 13.66
CA ARG A 157 -0.45 -18.19 14.65
C ARG A 157 -1.56 -17.15 14.83
N GLU A 158 -1.22 -15.88 14.93
CA GLU A 158 -2.20 -14.78 14.92
C GLU A 158 -2.96 -14.74 13.60
N LEU A 159 -2.32 -14.93 12.44
CA LEU A 159 -2.97 -15.01 11.12
C LEU A 159 -3.88 -16.24 10.96
N ARG A 160 -3.54 -17.36 11.59
CA ARG A 160 -4.37 -18.58 11.61
C ARG A 160 -5.60 -18.39 12.50
N ASP A 161 -5.45 -17.72 13.63
CA ASP A 161 -6.57 -17.29 14.48
C ASP A 161 -7.42 -16.20 13.79
N LEU A 162 -6.80 -15.31 13.00
CA LEU A 162 -7.46 -14.30 12.13
C LEU A 162 -8.26 -14.95 10.98
N SER A 163 -7.84 -16.12 10.48
CA SER A 163 -8.49 -16.86 9.39
C SER A 163 -9.77 -17.61 9.83
N SER A 164 -9.90 -17.89 11.13
CA SER A 164 -11.06 -18.63 11.68
C SER A 164 -12.42 -17.93 11.49
N GLY A 165 -12.42 -16.61 11.22
CA GLY A 165 -13.63 -15.80 11.01
C GLY A 165 -14.04 -15.57 9.54
N GLY A 166 -13.37 -16.21 8.58
CA GLY A 166 -13.55 -15.93 7.15
C GLY A 166 -13.18 -14.48 6.78
N ALA A 167 -13.38 -14.11 5.50
CA ALA A 167 -13.01 -12.78 4.99
C ALA A 167 -13.66 -11.61 5.77
N ALA A 168 -14.83 -11.82 6.38
CA ALA A 168 -15.51 -10.82 7.20
C ALA A 168 -14.85 -10.60 8.58
N GLY A 169 -14.30 -11.66 9.20
CA GLY A 169 -13.59 -11.57 10.49
C GLY A 169 -12.25 -10.85 10.36
N LEU A 170 -11.51 -11.09 9.27
CA LEU A 170 -10.29 -10.35 8.94
C LEU A 170 -10.55 -8.84 8.81
N ILE A 171 -11.64 -8.43 8.16
CA ILE A 171 -12.01 -7.02 7.98
C ILE A 171 -12.28 -6.35 9.33
N GLN A 172 -13.04 -6.98 10.22
CA GLN A 172 -13.36 -6.41 11.53
C GLN A 172 -12.12 -6.31 12.44
N ASN A 173 -11.22 -7.30 12.40
CA ASN A 173 -10.01 -7.29 13.22
C ASN A 173 -8.95 -6.31 12.70
N PHE A 174 -8.79 -6.15 11.39
CA PHE A 174 -7.95 -5.07 10.82
C PHE A 174 -8.51 -3.69 11.15
N GLN A 175 -9.84 -3.52 11.07
CA GLN A 175 -10.48 -2.28 11.51
C GLN A 175 -10.31 -2.06 13.01
N SER A 176 -10.29 -3.10 13.84
CA SER A 176 -10.02 -3.02 15.28
C SER A 176 -8.57 -2.61 15.57
N LEU A 177 -7.59 -3.18 14.87
CA LEU A 177 -6.17 -2.81 14.97
C LEU A 177 -5.91 -1.36 14.51
N LEU A 178 -6.74 -0.85 13.59
CA LEU A 178 -6.73 0.56 13.18
C LEU A 178 -7.54 1.47 14.13
N LYS A 179 -8.45 0.90 14.94
CA LYS A 179 -9.40 1.62 15.82
C LYS A 179 -8.99 1.69 17.29
N GLU A 180 -7.81 1.19 17.70
CA GLU A 180 -7.34 1.32 19.09
C GLU A 180 -7.20 2.78 19.59
N GLY A 181 -7.51 3.80 18.76
CA GLY A 181 -7.51 5.22 19.14
C GLY A 181 -8.80 6.04 18.95
N ASP A 182 -9.85 5.58 18.26
CA ASP A 182 -11.05 6.44 18.06
C ASP A 182 -12.34 5.66 17.71
N MET A 183 -13.26 5.56 18.67
CA MET A 183 -14.54 4.85 18.54
C MET A 183 -15.71 5.77 18.15
N SER A 184 -15.47 6.95 17.56
CA SER A 184 -16.51 7.99 17.48
C SER A 184 -17.03 8.42 16.10
N SER A 185 -16.46 7.99 14.97
CA SER A 185 -16.93 8.49 13.66
C SER A 185 -17.37 7.41 12.67
N THR A 186 -18.58 7.59 12.14
CA THR A 186 -19.31 6.74 11.18
C THR A 186 -18.72 6.69 9.75
N SER A 187 -17.43 6.99 9.61
CA SER A 187 -16.59 6.62 8.47
C SER A 187 -15.13 6.66 8.94
N PRO A 188 -14.31 5.62 8.67
CA PRO A 188 -12.90 5.64 9.05
C PRO A 188 -12.19 6.57 8.06
N LYS A 189 -12.05 7.85 8.39
CA LYS A 189 -11.10 8.70 7.67
C LYS A 189 -9.72 8.30 8.15
N TYR A 190 -8.95 7.62 7.30
CA TYR A 190 -7.59 7.25 7.68
C TYR A 190 -6.69 8.49 7.69
N ASN A 191 -5.89 8.61 8.74
CA ASN A 191 -4.79 9.55 8.80
C ASN A 191 -3.65 9.07 7.87
N LYS A 192 -2.75 9.96 7.44
CA LYS A 192 -1.50 9.61 6.75
C LYS A 192 -0.72 8.49 7.43
N ASP A 193 -0.65 8.46 8.76
CA ASP A 193 0.04 7.39 9.51
C ASP A 193 -0.67 6.03 9.36
N ASP A 194 -2.00 6.02 9.31
CA ASP A 194 -2.78 4.80 9.08
C ASP A 194 -2.58 4.27 7.66
N ILE A 195 -2.59 5.18 6.67
CA ILE A 195 -2.30 4.84 5.27
C ILE A 195 -0.87 4.29 5.15
N ALA A 196 0.12 4.92 5.80
CA ALA A 196 1.50 4.43 5.81
C ALA A 196 1.62 3.06 6.49
N ARG A 197 0.87 2.83 7.58
CA ARG A 197 0.80 1.53 8.25
C ARG A 197 0.19 0.46 7.35
N ILE A 198 -0.92 0.75 6.66
CA ILE A 198 -1.54 -0.17 5.70
C ILE A 198 -0.55 -0.51 4.57
N CYS A 199 0.14 0.47 4.00
CA CYS A 199 1.17 0.25 2.99
C CYS A 199 2.33 -0.60 3.53
N THR A 200 2.76 -0.36 4.76
CA THR A 200 3.82 -1.14 5.39
C THR A 200 3.40 -2.60 5.55
N ILE A 201 2.21 -2.87 6.10
CA ILE A 201 1.66 -4.22 6.23
C ILE A 201 1.58 -4.92 4.87
N LEU A 202 1.12 -4.20 3.83
CA LEU A 202 1.07 -4.71 2.46
C LEU A 202 2.46 -5.14 1.97
N THR A 203 3.48 -4.30 2.14
CA THR A 203 4.87 -4.64 1.71
C THR A 203 5.48 -5.77 2.54
N THR A 204 5.16 -5.87 3.83
CA THR A 204 5.59 -6.99 4.67
C THR A 204 4.92 -8.29 4.25
N ALA A 205 3.62 -8.27 3.96
CA ALA A 205 2.90 -9.44 3.46
C ALA A 205 3.41 -9.91 2.09
N GLU A 206 3.78 -8.98 1.19
CA GLU A 206 4.49 -9.31 -0.05
C GLU A 206 5.80 -10.04 0.20
N TYR A 207 6.63 -9.51 1.10
CA TYR A 207 7.91 -10.14 1.43
C TYR A 207 7.72 -11.55 2.02
N CYS A 208 6.73 -11.74 2.91
CA CYS A 208 6.39 -13.04 3.45
C CYS A 208 5.90 -14.02 2.39
N LEU A 209 5.08 -13.54 1.43
CA LEU A 209 4.60 -14.34 0.30
C LEU A 209 5.77 -14.82 -0.57
N GLU A 210 6.65 -13.91 -0.98
CA GLU A 210 7.81 -14.24 -1.82
C GLU A 210 8.77 -15.19 -1.09
N THR A 211 8.99 -14.98 0.21
CA THR A 211 9.83 -15.88 1.02
C THR A 211 9.21 -17.26 1.17
N THR A 212 7.89 -17.36 1.35
CA THR A 212 7.17 -18.63 1.45
C THR A 212 7.25 -19.42 0.14
N GLN A 213 7.11 -18.74 -1.01
CA GLN A 213 7.32 -19.32 -2.34
C GLN A 213 8.73 -19.88 -2.52
N GLN A 214 9.75 -19.10 -2.13
CA GLN A 214 11.15 -19.54 -2.20
C GLN A 214 11.43 -20.72 -1.25
N LEU A 215 10.83 -20.73 -0.07
CA LEU A 215 10.95 -21.82 0.89
C LEU A 215 10.34 -23.12 0.34
N GLU A 216 9.15 -23.05 -0.25
CA GLU A 216 8.49 -24.22 -0.87
C GLU A 216 9.37 -24.82 -1.97
N GLY A 217 9.91 -23.99 -2.86
CA GLY A 217 10.82 -24.43 -3.92
C GLY A 217 12.06 -25.13 -3.36
N LYS A 218 12.72 -24.52 -2.37
CA LYS A 218 13.90 -25.11 -1.73
C LYS A 218 13.59 -26.41 -0.99
N LEU A 219 12.43 -26.53 -0.36
CA LEU A 219 12.01 -27.78 0.29
C LEU A 219 11.79 -28.88 -0.74
N LYS A 220 11.12 -28.58 -1.87
CA LYS A 220 10.93 -29.52 -2.97
C LYS A 220 12.25 -30.04 -3.55
N GLU A 221 13.26 -29.19 -3.66
CA GLU A 221 14.60 -29.58 -4.13
C GLU A 221 15.38 -30.46 -3.15
N LYS A 222 15.12 -30.34 -1.83
CA LYS A 222 15.88 -31.03 -0.77
C LYS A 222 15.22 -32.30 -0.24
N VAL A 223 13.92 -32.46 -0.48
CA VAL A 223 13.13 -33.61 -0.03
C VAL A 223 13.26 -34.78 -1.02
N GLN A 224 12.99 -36.01 -0.55
CA GLN A 224 12.97 -37.17 -1.42
C GLN A 224 11.95 -36.98 -2.57
N PRO A 225 12.25 -37.41 -3.82
CA PRO A 225 11.39 -37.17 -4.97
C PRO A 225 9.94 -37.65 -4.79
N ALA A 226 9.72 -38.75 -4.07
CA ALA A 226 8.39 -39.30 -3.79
C ALA A 226 7.54 -38.45 -2.82
N LEU A 227 8.16 -37.51 -2.09
CA LEU A 227 7.52 -36.62 -1.11
C LEU A 227 7.48 -35.15 -1.58
N ALA A 228 8.18 -34.80 -2.66
CA ALA A 228 8.23 -33.44 -3.18
C ALA A 228 6.84 -32.90 -3.56
N ASP A 229 6.00 -33.74 -4.17
CA ASP A 229 4.62 -33.39 -4.55
C ASP A 229 3.69 -33.19 -3.34
N LYS A 230 4.10 -33.64 -2.14
CA LYS A 230 3.35 -33.45 -0.89
C LYS A 230 3.74 -32.18 -0.14
N VAL A 231 4.80 -31.49 -0.56
CA VAL A 231 5.19 -30.20 0.02
C VAL A 231 4.34 -29.13 -0.67
N ASP A 232 3.33 -28.64 0.04
CA ASP A 232 2.44 -27.59 -0.43
C ASP A 232 2.35 -26.50 0.65
N LEU A 233 2.75 -25.28 0.30
CA LEU A 233 2.61 -24.08 1.13
C LEU A 233 1.62 -23.10 0.49
N GLY A 234 0.79 -23.56 -0.46
CA GLY A 234 -0.21 -22.75 -1.15
C GLY A 234 -1.19 -22.10 -0.20
N SER A 235 -1.60 -22.81 0.86
CA SER A 235 -2.54 -22.26 1.86
C SER A 235 -1.98 -21.04 2.60
N GLU A 236 -0.69 -21.07 2.93
CA GLU A 236 0.04 -19.98 3.57
C GLU A 236 0.30 -18.83 2.58
N GLN A 237 0.61 -19.15 1.32
CA GLN A 237 0.74 -18.15 0.26
C GLN A 237 -0.58 -17.39 0.03
N ASP A 238 -1.70 -18.11 -0.04
CA ASP A 238 -3.04 -17.54 -0.22
C ASP A 238 -3.42 -16.61 0.93
N LEU A 239 -3.00 -16.94 2.17
CA LEU A 239 -3.22 -16.10 3.34
C LEU A 239 -2.51 -14.74 3.20
N PHE A 240 -1.24 -14.71 2.81
CA PHE A 240 -0.52 -13.46 2.54
C PHE A 240 -1.10 -12.71 1.35
N GLY A 241 -1.50 -13.42 0.28
CA GLY A 241 -2.20 -12.84 -0.87
C GLY A 241 -3.54 -12.18 -0.50
N SER A 242 -4.28 -12.77 0.43
CA SER A 242 -5.51 -12.22 0.99
C SER A 242 -5.26 -10.94 1.79
N VAL A 243 -4.24 -10.92 2.66
CA VAL A 243 -3.84 -9.72 3.42
C VAL A 243 -3.48 -8.57 2.49
N ILE A 244 -2.70 -8.83 1.43
CA ILE A 244 -2.33 -7.83 0.41
C ILE A 244 -3.60 -7.28 -0.26
N SER A 245 -4.49 -8.17 -0.70
CA SER A 245 -5.75 -7.79 -1.36
C SER A 245 -6.64 -6.94 -0.46
N GLN A 246 -6.67 -7.24 0.84
CA GLN A 246 -7.43 -6.50 1.84
C GLN A 246 -6.83 -5.12 2.09
N CYS A 247 -5.51 -5.00 2.20
CA CYS A 247 -4.84 -3.70 2.34
C CYS A 247 -5.16 -2.78 1.15
N ILE A 248 -5.12 -3.31 -0.08
CA ILE A 248 -5.52 -2.56 -1.27
C ILE A 248 -6.99 -2.12 -1.17
N GLN A 249 -7.90 -3.00 -0.73
CA GLN A 249 -9.31 -2.66 -0.58
C GLN A 249 -9.56 -1.57 0.46
N LEU A 250 -8.81 -1.54 1.56
CA LEU A 250 -8.89 -0.48 2.58
C LEU A 250 -8.47 0.88 1.99
N LEU A 251 -7.35 0.92 1.25
CA LEU A 251 -6.90 2.13 0.57
C LEU A 251 -7.93 2.62 -0.46
N VAL A 252 -8.53 1.69 -1.22
CA VAL A 252 -9.60 2.02 -2.20
C VAL A 252 -10.81 2.62 -1.49
N ALA A 253 -11.28 1.99 -0.41
CA ALA A 253 -12.47 2.44 0.31
C ALA A 253 -12.28 3.81 0.95
N ASP A 254 -11.08 4.12 1.44
CA ASP A 254 -10.76 5.43 2.02
C ASP A 254 -10.79 6.54 0.97
N LEU A 255 -10.16 6.33 -0.19
CA LEU A 255 -10.23 7.30 -1.29
C LEU A 255 -11.66 7.44 -1.83
N GLU A 256 -12.43 6.36 -1.96
CA GLU A 256 -13.86 6.44 -2.30
C GLU A 256 -14.64 7.28 -1.27
N GLY A 257 -14.36 7.08 0.02
CA GLY A 257 -14.96 7.85 1.11
C GLY A 257 -14.61 9.34 1.05
N ALA A 258 -13.38 9.68 0.66
CA ALA A 258 -12.95 11.06 0.45
C ALA A 258 -13.65 11.71 -0.76
N CYS A 259 -14.00 10.93 -1.78
CA CYS A 259 -14.72 11.38 -2.98
C CYS A 259 -16.23 11.53 -2.77
N GLU A 260 -16.84 10.82 -1.83
CA GLU A 260 -18.29 10.78 -1.60
C GLU A 260 -18.92 12.17 -1.39
N PRO A 261 -18.36 13.11 -0.58
CA PRO A 261 -18.94 14.44 -0.40
C PRO A 261 -19.08 15.23 -1.70
N ALA A 262 -18.12 15.09 -2.63
CA ALA A 262 -18.17 15.73 -3.94
C ALA A 262 -19.30 15.13 -4.80
N LEU A 263 -19.46 13.80 -4.79
CA LEU A 263 -20.56 13.13 -5.48
C LEU A 263 -21.94 13.50 -4.91
N VAL A 264 -22.06 13.61 -3.58
CA VAL A 264 -23.29 14.06 -2.92
C VAL A 264 -23.62 15.50 -3.31
N THR A 265 -22.61 16.36 -3.41
CA THR A 265 -22.80 17.75 -3.89
C THR A 265 -23.33 17.75 -5.32
N MET A 266 -22.70 16.99 -6.22
CA MET A 266 -23.15 16.81 -7.60
C MET A 266 -24.62 16.36 -7.68
N ALA A 267 -25.01 15.34 -6.91
CA ALA A 267 -26.36 14.81 -6.92
C ALA A 267 -27.43 15.80 -6.39
N LYS A 268 -27.04 16.74 -5.53
CA LYS A 268 -27.95 17.75 -4.95
C LYS A 268 -28.02 19.05 -5.75
N THR A 269 -27.12 19.26 -6.72
CA THR A 269 -27.13 20.45 -7.56
C THR A 269 -28.40 20.53 -8.41
N ALA A 270 -29.01 21.71 -8.47
CA ALA A 270 -30.23 21.96 -9.23
C ALA A 270 -29.98 22.13 -10.74
N TRP A 271 -29.55 21.06 -11.41
CA TRP A 271 -29.15 21.04 -12.82
C TRP A 271 -30.25 21.48 -13.81
N GLN A 272 -31.51 21.47 -13.41
CA GLN A 272 -32.61 21.96 -14.23
C GLN A 272 -32.61 23.49 -14.39
N THR A 273 -32.11 24.23 -13.39
CA THR A 273 -32.21 25.70 -13.32
C THR A 273 -31.05 26.43 -13.99
N TRP A 274 -30.12 25.69 -14.60
CA TRP A 274 -28.92 26.25 -15.20
C TRP A 274 -29.25 26.89 -16.57
N GLU A 275 -28.79 28.11 -16.78
CA GLU A 275 -29.03 28.89 -18.00
C GLU A 275 -27.79 29.05 -18.89
N SER A 276 -26.58 28.87 -18.33
CA SER A 276 -25.32 28.92 -19.07
C SER A 276 -24.35 27.83 -18.63
N VAL A 277 -23.55 27.34 -19.57
CA VAL A 277 -22.40 26.47 -19.31
C VAL A 277 -21.20 27.34 -18.91
N GLY A 278 -20.40 26.86 -17.96
CA GLY A 278 -19.19 27.53 -17.48
C GLY A 278 -17.97 26.61 -17.47
N ASP A 279 -17.00 26.95 -16.64
CA ASP A 279 -15.84 26.08 -16.34
C ASP A 279 -16.25 24.83 -15.56
N GLN A 280 -15.28 23.97 -15.24
CA GLN A 280 -15.53 22.75 -14.46
C GLN A 280 -16.27 23.05 -13.14
N SER A 281 -17.22 22.19 -12.79
CA SER A 281 -17.98 22.35 -11.56
C SER A 281 -17.13 22.22 -10.30
N GLN A 282 -17.58 22.81 -9.20
CA GLN A 282 -16.88 22.77 -7.91
C GLN A 282 -16.62 21.34 -7.43
N TYR A 283 -17.56 20.40 -7.67
CA TYR A 283 -17.38 19.01 -7.26
C TYR A 283 -16.22 18.33 -8.00
N VAL A 284 -15.99 18.65 -9.28
CA VAL A 284 -14.85 18.16 -10.07
C VAL A 284 -13.55 18.70 -9.47
N THR A 285 -13.52 19.99 -9.15
CA THR A 285 -12.36 20.64 -8.51
C THR A 285 -12.02 19.97 -7.17
N LEU A 286 -13.02 19.73 -6.32
CA LEU A 286 -12.85 19.02 -5.05
C LEU A 286 -12.32 17.60 -5.27
N MET A 287 -12.88 16.87 -6.25
CA MET A 287 -12.46 15.52 -6.59
C MET A 287 -10.98 15.46 -7.00
N THR A 288 -10.57 16.32 -7.93
CA THR A 288 -9.19 16.39 -8.41
C THR A 288 -8.24 16.81 -7.28
N SER A 289 -8.69 17.65 -6.35
CA SER A 289 -7.92 17.98 -5.15
C SER A 289 -7.68 16.76 -4.26
N GLN A 290 -8.69 15.91 -4.06
CA GLN A 290 -8.52 14.67 -3.29
C GLN A 290 -7.53 13.73 -3.97
N PHE A 291 -7.59 13.59 -5.30
CA PHE A 291 -6.61 12.79 -6.05
C PHE A 291 -5.18 13.31 -5.86
N LYS A 292 -4.99 14.63 -5.92
CA LYS A 292 -3.67 15.25 -5.68
C LYS A 292 -3.16 15.08 -4.25
N HIS A 293 -4.06 14.94 -3.27
CA HIS A 293 -3.69 14.74 -1.88
C HIS A 293 -3.28 13.28 -1.58
N TYR A 294 -4.07 12.32 -2.07
CA TYR A 294 -3.91 10.90 -1.73
C TYR A 294 -2.94 10.16 -2.63
N ILE A 295 -3.02 10.36 -3.95
CA ILE A 295 -2.32 9.52 -4.92
C ILE A 295 -0.79 9.61 -4.79
N PRO A 296 -0.16 10.80 -4.67
CA PRO A 296 1.29 10.88 -4.50
C PRO A 296 1.74 10.19 -3.22
N PHE A 297 1.02 10.38 -2.12
CA PHE A 297 1.38 9.80 -0.82
C PHE A 297 1.35 8.27 -0.83
N ILE A 298 0.26 7.67 -1.35
CA ILE A 298 0.14 6.21 -1.47
C ILE A 298 1.22 5.66 -2.42
N ARG A 299 1.49 6.35 -3.53
CA ARG A 299 2.56 5.96 -4.47
C ARG A 299 3.92 5.92 -3.78
N ASP A 300 4.24 6.97 -3.01
CA ASP A 300 5.53 7.10 -2.34
C ASP A 300 5.70 6.01 -1.26
N CYS A 301 4.62 5.68 -0.52
CA CYS A 301 4.59 4.57 0.43
C CYS A 301 4.78 3.19 -0.23
N LEU A 302 4.37 3.03 -1.49
CA LEU A 302 4.47 1.78 -2.26
C LEU A 302 5.60 1.80 -3.31
N THR A 303 6.63 2.62 -3.12
CA THR A 303 7.72 2.81 -4.10
C THR A 303 8.41 1.48 -4.47
N SER A 304 8.63 0.60 -3.50
CA SER A 304 9.24 -0.72 -3.68
C SER A 304 8.32 -1.74 -4.35
N SER A 305 7.01 -1.52 -4.33
CA SER A 305 5.98 -2.51 -4.69
C SER A 305 4.96 -1.93 -5.68
N ARG A 306 5.46 -1.33 -6.76
CA ARG A 306 4.68 -0.56 -7.76
C ARG A 306 3.52 -1.34 -8.39
N LYS A 307 3.61 -2.67 -8.44
CA LYS A 307 2.53 -3.54 -8.95
C LYS A 307 1.23 -3.35 -8.14
N TYR A 308 1.34 -3.18 -6.82
CA TYR A 308 0.17 -2.96 -5.97
C TYR A 308 -0.37 -1.54 -6.03
N PHE A 309 0.48 -0.53 -6.24
CA PHE A 309 0.00 0.82 -6.56
C PHE A 309 -0.84 0.82 -7.84
N THR A 310 -0.39 0.10 -8.87
CA THR A 310 -1.15 -0.02 -10.13
C THR A 310 -2.49 -0.74 -9.91
N GLN A 311 -2.50 -1.83 -9.13
CA GLN A 311 -3.73 -2.53 -8.77
C GLN A 311 -4.69 -1.67 -7.94
N PHE A 312 -4.17 -0.88 -7.00
CA PHE A 312 -4.93 0.11 -6.24
C PHE A 312 -5.64 1.10 -7.17
N CYS A 313 -4.90 1.74 -8.09
CA CYS A 313 -5.49 2.67 -9.07
C CYS A 313 -6.56 1.98 -9.92
N MET A 314 -6.29 0.76 -10.42
CA MET A 314 -7.26 0.00 -11.21
C MET A 314 -8.55 -0.28 -10.43
N ARG A 315 -8.43 -0.80 -9.21
CA ARG A 315 -9.59 -1.14 -8.37
C ARG A 315 -10.37 0.11 -7.98
N PHE A 316 -9.67 1.18 -7.59
CA PHE A 316 -10.29 2.46 -7.27
C PHE A 316 -11.09 3.01 -8.44
N VAL A 317 -10.48 3.14 -9.63
CA VAL A 317 -11.17 3.74 -10.77
C VAL A 317 -12.35 2.89 -11.22
N ASN A 318 -12.24 1.56 -11.20
CA ASN A 318 -13.37 0.69 -11.52
C ASN A 318 -14.55 0.89 -10.55
N ALA A 319 -14.28 0.94 -9.24
CA ALA A 319 -15.30 1.18 -8.23
C ALA A 319 -15.89 2.60 -8.31
N PHE A 320 -15.02 3.60 -8.50
CA PHE A 320 -15.41 5.01 -8.64
C PHE A 320 -16.31 5.23 -9.85
N MET A 321 -16.00 4.67 -11.03
CA MET A 321 -16.83 4.83 -12.22
C MET A 321 -18.24 4.27 -12.01
N ALA A 322 -18.35 3.10 -11.37
CA ALA A 322 -19.64 2.52 -11.03
C ALA A 322 -20.44 3.43 -10.08
N ARG A 323 -19.81 3.96 -9.03
CA ARG A 323 -20.45 4.92 -8.11
C ARG A 323 -20.81 6.24 -8.79
N PHE A 324 -19.94 6.76 -9.65
CA PHE A 324 -20.17 8.00 -10.39
C PHE A 324 -21.44 7.89 -11.24
N VAL A 325 -21.59 6.81 -12.00
CA VAL A 325 -22.81 6.55 -12.79
C VAL A 325 -24.05 6.41 -11.89
N GLN A 326 -23.93 5.74 -10.74
CA GLN A 326 -25.05 5.66 -9.77
C GLN A 326 -25.48 7.02 -9.24
N GLN A 327 -24.53 7.94 -8.98
CA GLN A 327 -24.81 9.29 -8.51
C GLN A 327 -25.30 10.20 -9.65
N LEU A 328 -24.86 9.93 -10.88
CA LEU A 328 -25.37 10.59 -12.08
C LEU A 328 -26.88 10.34 -12.24
N TYR A 329 -27.35 9.11 -12.05
CA TYR A 329 -28.79 8.78 -12.07
C TYR A 329 -29.62 9.49 -10.97
N LYS A 330 -28.97 10.01 -9.93
CA LYS A 330 -29.63 10.79 -8.88
C LYS A 330 -29.71 12.28 -9.21
N CYS A 331 -28.94 12.76 -10.19
CA CYS A 331 -29.10 14.10 -10.73
C CYS A 331 -30.41 14.12 -11.52
N LYS A 332 -31.51 14.49 -10.87
CA LYS A 332 -32.82 14.56 -11.51
C LYS A 332 -33.71 15.63 -10.87
N PRO A 333 -34.43 16.44 -11.66
CA PRO A 333 -34.36 16.54 -13.13
C PRO A 333 -33.14 17.32 -13.63
N VAL A 334 -32.74 17.09 -14.88
CA VAL A 334 -31.60 17.73 -15.57
C VAL A 334 -32.10 18.45 -16.82
N GLY A 335 -31.84 19.76 -16.92
CA GLY A 335 -32.14 20.55 -18.12
C GLY A 335 -31.06 20.37 -19.20
N VAL A 336 -31.30 20.87 -20.41
CA VAL A 336 -30.34 20.74 -21.54
C VAL A 336 -28.98 21.35 -21.18
N VAL A 337 -28.95 22.58 -20.68
CA VAL A 337 -27.72 23.28 -20.29
C VAL A 337 -27.02 22.59 -19.12
N GLY A 338 -27.78 22.11 -18.12
CA GLY A 338 -27.21 21.34 -17.01
C GLY A 338 -26.60 20.01 -17.46
N ALA A 339 -27.21 19.35 -18.45
CA ALA A 339 -26.67 18.13 -19.06
C ALA A 339 -25.39 18.41 -19.88
N GLU A 340 -25.33 19.55 -20.58
CA GLU A 340 -24.11 20.02 -21.26
C GLU A 340 -22.97 20.24 -20.26
N GLN A 341 -23.22 20.90 -19.13
CA GLN A 341 -22.23 21.06 -18.07
C GLN A 341 -21.77 19.72 -17.50
N LEU A 342 -22.71 18.83 -17.14
CA LEU A 342 -22.37 17.50 -16.62
C LEU A 342 -21.55 16.69 -17.62
N LEU A 343 -21.77 16.88 -18.93
CA LEU A 343 -20.99 16.22 -19.99
C LEU A 343 -19.55 16.72 -20.02
N LEU A 344 -19.34 18.04 -19.90
CA LEU A 344 -18.01 18.64 -19.75
C LEU A 344 -17.31 18.14 -18.48
N ASP A 345 -18.00 18.15 -17.35
CA ASP A 345 -17.48 17.68 -16.07
C ASP A 345 -17.10 16.19 -16.12
N THR A 346 -17.91 15.37 -16.80
CA THR A 346 -17.64 13.95 -17.04
C THR A 346 -16.37 13.76 -17.87
N HIS A 347 -16.19 14.57 -18.92
CA HIS A 347 -14.97 14.55 -19.73
C HIS A 347 -13.74 14.97 -18.91
N MET A 348 -13.87 16.00 -18.06
CA MET A 348 -12.77 16.43 -17.17
C MET A 348 -12.38 15.34 -16.18
N LEU A 349 -13.36 14.67 -15.57
CA LEU A 349 -13.11 13.52 -14.69
C LEU A 349 -12.48 12.36 -15.45
N LYS A 350 -12.90 12.08 -16.69
CA LYS A 350 -12.27 11.04 -17.53
C LYS A 350 -10.80 11.30 -17.74
N THR A 351 -10.41 12.53 -18.07
CA THR A 351 -9.00 12.93 -18.20
C THR A 351 -8.26 12.80 -16.87
N ALA A 352 -8.85 13.28 -15.77
CA ALA A 352 -8.25 13.17 -14.44
C ALA A 352 -8.03 11.70 -14.00
N LEU A 353 -8.96 10.79 -14.34
CA LEU A 353 -8.85 9.36 -14.05
C LEU A 353 -7.81 8.68 -14.94
N LEU A 354 -7.68 9.08 -16.21
CA LEU A 354 -6.63 8.58 -17.10
C LEU A 354 -5.23 8.96 -16.59
N ASP A 355 -5.08 10.17 -16.09
CA ASP A 355 -3.82 10.67 -15.54
C ASP A 355 -3.58 10.28 -14.08
N LEU A 356 -4.57 9.66 -13.42
CA LEU A 356 -4.54 9.32 -11.99
C LEU A 356 -3.23 8.64 -11.56
N PRO A 357 -2.71 7.58 -12.22
CA PRO A 357 -1.49 6.91 -11.77
C PRO A 357 -0.24 7.80 -11.83
N SER A 358 -0.29 8.88 -12.61
CA SER A 358 0.80 9.83 -12.84
C SER A 358 0.61 11.14 -12.08
N VAL A 359 -0.47 11.30 -11.31
CA VAL A 359 -0.73 12.51 -10.51
C VAL A 359 0.44 12.78 -9.56
N GLY A 360 1.02 13.97 -9.66
CA GLY A 360 2.17 14.38 -8.85
C GLY A 360 3.46 13.60 -9.13
N SER A 361 3.55 12.86 -10.24
CA SER A 361 4.79 12.18 -10.66
C SER A 361 5.67 13.16 -11.42
N GLN A 362 6.96 13.23 -11.08
CA GLN A 362 7.95 13.99 -11.87
C GLN A 362 8.28 13.29 -13.20
N VAL A 363 7.97 11.99 -13.31
CA VAL A 363 8.19 11.20 -14.52
C VAL A 363 6.83 10.87 -15.13
N ALA A 364 6.56 11.42 -16.31
CA ALA A 364 5.34 11.15 -17.08
C ALA A 364 5.39 9.73 -17.68
N ARG A 365 5.03 8.72 -16.88
CA ARG A 365 4.81 7.36 -17.39
C ARG A 365 3.38 7.24 -17.90
N LYS A 366 3.23 6.62 -19.07
CA LYS A 366 1.90 6.28 -19.59
C LYS A 366 1.31 5.13 -18.77
N PRO A 367 0.03 5.20 -18.38
CA PRO A 367 -0.64 4.12 -17.69
C PRO A 367 -0.74 2.86 -18.58
N PRO A 368 -0.89 1.66 -17.99
CA PRO A 368 -1.07 0.42 -18.76
C PRO A 368 -2.24 0.52 -19.75
N ALA A 369 -2.12 -0.12 -20.92
CA ALA A 369 -3.17 -0.07 -21.95
C ALA A 369 -4.51 -0.64 -21.45
N SER A 370 -4.48 -1.66 -20.59
CA SER A 370 -5.67 -2.23 -19.94
C SER A 370 -6.38 -1.21 -19.03
N TYR A 371 -5.59 -0.41 -18.27
CA TYR A 371 -6.11 0.68 -17.45
C TYR A 371 -6.81 1.71 -18.33
N SER A 372 -6.12 2.25 -19.34
CA SER A 372 -6.69 3.29 -20.20
C SER A 372 -7.96 2.82 -20.91
N LYS A 373 -7.98 1.59 -21.44
CA LYS A 373 -9.17 1.00 -22.07
C LYS A 373 -10.34 0.90 -21.09
N MET A 374 -10.08 0.49 -19.85
CA MET A 374 -11.10 0.40 -18.80
C MET A 374 -11.71 1.77 -18.48
N VAL A 375 -10.88 2.79 -18.26
CA VAL A 375 -11.35 4.16 -17.98
C VAL A 375 -12.15 4.73 -19.15
N VAL A 376 -11.63 4.59 -20.37
CA VAL A 376 -12.32 5.07 -21.57
C VAL A 376 -13.67 4.39 -21.71
N LYS A 377 -13.76 3.05 -21.58
CA LYS A 377 -15.03 2.32 -21.69
C LYS A 377 -16.05 2.81 -20.63
N GLY A 378 -15.65 2.86 -19.36
CA GLY A 378 -16.54 3.24 -18.26
C GLY A 378 -17.03 4.68 -18.35
N MET A 379 -16.13 5.63 -18.60
CA MET A 379 -16.49 7.05 -18.68
C MET A 379 -17.23 7.40 -19.97
N THR A 380 -16.94 6.72 -21.09
CA THR A 380 -17.70 6.92 -22.34
C THR A 380 -19.16 6.49 -22.16
N ARG A 381 -19.44 5.45 -21.37
CA ARG A 381 -20.82 5.09 -21.03
C ARG A 381 -21.54 6.24 -20.30
N ALA A 382 -20.88 6.91 -19.35
CA ALA A 382 -21.44 8.07 -18.66
C ALA A 382 -21.69 9.26 -19.61
N GLU A 383 -20.76 9.52 -20.54
CA GLU A 383 -20.94 10.53 -21.61
C GLU A 383 -22.16 10.20 -22.49
N MET A 384 -22.37 8.93 -22.86
CA MET A 384 -23.52 8.51 -23.67
C MET A 384 -24.84 8.67 -22.93
N ILE A 385 -24.90 8.39 -21.63
CA ILE A 385 -26.09 8.64 -20.79
C ILE A 385 -26.50 10.12 -20.88
N LEU A 386 -25.55 11.04 -20.72
CA LEU A 386 -25.82 12.47 -20.78
C LEU A 386 -26.25 12.94 -22.18
N LYS A 387 -25.65 12.40 -23.24
CA LYS A 387 -26.07 12.67 -24.62
C LYS A 387 -27.51 12.25 -24.90
N VAL A 388 -27.96 11.13 -24.32
CA VAL A 388 -29.37 10.71 -24.41
C VAL A 388 -30.28 11.68 -23.64
N VAL A 389 -29.87 12.13 -22.45
CA VAL A 389 -30.64 13.13 -21.69
C VAL A 389 -30.81 14.43 -22.48
N MET A 390 -29.79 14.85 -23.24
CA MET A 390 -29.82 16.03 -24.11
C MET A 390 -30.61 15.83 -25.41
N ASP A 391 -30.95 14.60 -25.80
CA ASP A 391 -31.56 14.32 -27.09
C ASP A 391 -32.91 15.04 -27.26
N ALA A 392 -33.01 15.89 -28.26
CA ALA A 392 -34.19 16.67 -28.60
C ALA A 392 -35.00 16.06 -29.76
N SER A 393 -34.90 14.74 -29.96
CA SER A 393 -35.64 13.99 -30.97
C SER A 393 -37.13 14.36 -31.01
N ASP A 394 -37.64 14.59 -32.21
CA ASP A 394 -38.99 15.07 -32.51
C ASP A 394 -40.09 14.02 -32.29
N THR A 395 -39.73 12.73 -32.25
CA THR A 395 -40.67 11.63 -31.99
C THR A 395 -40.16 10.62 -30.98
N ASN A 396 -41.08 10.02 -30.24
CA ASN A 396 -40.79 8.96 -29.26
C ASN A 396 -40.05 7.77 -29.87
N ALA A 397 -40.39 7.38 -31.11
CA ALA A 397 -39.73 6.27 -31.81
C ALA A 397 -38.27 6.60 -32.17
N LYS A 398 -37.98 7.83 -32.61
CA LYS A 398 -36.62 8.28 -32.92
C LYS A 398 -35.76 8.35 -31.65
N TYR A 399 -36.33 8.88 -30.56
CA TYR A 399 -35.65 8.93 -29.26
C TYR A 399 -35.26 7.53 -28.76
N VAL A 400 -36.20 6.57 -28.77
CA VAL A 400 -35.93 5.19 -28.35
C VAL A 400 -34.87 4.53 -29.23
N ALA A 401 -34.94 4.70 -30.56
CA ALA A 401 -33.95 4.17 -31.48
C ALA A 401 -32.55 4.79 -31.27
N HIS A 402 -32.49 6.09 -30.95
CA HIS A 402 -31.24 6.77 -30.61
C HIS A 402 -30.66 6.27 -29.28
N TYR A 403 -31.50 6.09 -28.25
CA TYR A 403 -31.11 5.47 -26.99
C TYR A 403 -30.50 4.07 -27.19
N MET A 404 -31.19 3.19 -27.92
CA MET A 404 -30.72 1.82 -28.17
C MET A 404 -29.39 1.79 -28.93
N ARG A 405 -29.13 2.78 -29.79
CA ARG A 405 -27.86 2.89 -30.51
C ARG A 405 -26.70 3.31 -29.61
N LEU A 406 -26.94 4.25 -28.70
CA LEU A 406 -25.90 4.78 -27.81
C LEU A 406 -25.63 3.86 -26.62
N LEU A 407 -26.64 3.12 -26.16
CA LEU A 407 -26.59 2.23 -24.99
C LEU A 407 -27.20 0.86 -25.32
N PRO A 408 -26.54 0.05 -26.17
CA PRO A 408 -27.07 -1.25 -26.60
C PRO A 408 -27.12 -2.29 -25.47
N GLU A 409 -26.17 -2.23 -24.52
CA GLU A 409 -26.09 -3.14 -23.36
C GLU A 409 -26.98 -2.70 -22.17
N SER A 410 -27.97 -1.83 -22.41
CA SER A 410 -28.79 -1.27 -21.33
C SER A 410 -30.03 -2.12 -21.03
N ASP A 411 -30.45 -2.11 -19.78
CA ASP A 411 -31.67 -2.78 -19.34
C ASP A 411 -32.88 -1.81 -19.26
N PRO A 412 -34.13 -2.32 -19.21
CA PRO A 412 -35.31 -1.47 -19.09
C PRO A 412 -35.35 -0.59 -17.83
N SER A 413 -34.65 -0.99 -16.75
CA SER A 413 -34.56 -0.20 -15.51
C SER A 413 -33.62 1.00 -15.68
N GLU A 414 -32.54 0.85 -16.44
CA GLU A 414 -31.64 1.94 -16.81
C GLU A 414 -32.34 2.94 -17.71
N PHE A 415 -33.13 2.48 -18.68
CA PHE A 415 -33.91 3.37 -19.53
C PHE A 415 -34.86 4.24 -18.69
N GLN A 416 -35.55 3.62 -17.73
CA GLN A 416 -36.42 4.33 -16.78
C GLN A 416 -35.66 5.38 -15.95
N LYS A 417 -34.44 5.08 -15.46
CA LYS A 417 -33.60 6.04 -14.73
C LYS A 417 -33.22 7.24 -15.61
N ILE A 418 -32.94 7.02 -16.89
CA ILE A 418 -32.57 8.09 -17.83
C ILE A 418 -33.77 8.99 -18.14
N LEU A 419 -34.97 8.41 -18.30
CA LEU A 419 -36.21 9.18 -18.45
C LEU A 419 -36.52 10.03 -17.22
N ASP A 420 -36.27 9.49 -16.02
CA ASP A 420 -36.38 10.22 -14.76
C ASP A 420 -35.37 11.38 -14.69
N MET A 421 -34.11 11.16 -15.09
CA MET A 421 -33.09 12.21 -15.18
C MET A 421 -33.52 13.32 -16.13
N LYS A 422 -34.04 12.98 -17.30
CA LYS A 422 -34.56 13.94 -18.28
C LYS A 422 -35.79 14.70 -17.78
N GLY A 423 -36.48 14.20 -16.75
CA GLY A 423 -37.69 14.82 -16.21
C GLY A 423 -38.95 14.55 -17.05
N VAL A 424 -38.97 13.44 -17.80
CA VAL A 424 -40.12 13.05 -18.64
C VAL A 424 -41.32 12.69 -17.73
N ARG A 425 -42.54 13.09 -18.12
CA ARG A 425 -43.74 12.83 -17.33
C ARG A 425 -44.07 11.34 -17.30
N ARG A 426 -44.58 10.83 -16.16
CA ARG A 426 -44.91 9.40 -15.99
C ARG A 426 -45.80 8.81 -17.10
N SER A 427 -46.78 9.57 -17.60
CA SER A 427 -47.65 9.13 -18.71
C SER A 427 -46.87 8.92 -20.02
N GLU A 428 -45.92 9.80 -20.32
CA GLU A 428 -45.06 9.71 -21.51
C GLU A 428 -43.99 8.63 -21.34
N GLN A 429 -43.49 8.43 -20.12
CA GLN A 429 -42.54 7.35 -19.80
C GLN A 429 -43.13 5.97 -20.12
N GLN A 430 -44.41 5.73 -19.79
CA GLN A 430 -45.08 4.45 -20.08
C GLN A 430 -45.07 4.13 -21.59
N ILE A 431 -45.37 5.14 -22.42
CA ILE A 431 -45.37 5.02 -23.88
C ILE A 431 -43.95 4.71 -24.39
N LEU A 432 -42.94 5.44 -23.90
CA LEU A 432 -41.54 5.24 -24.29
C LEU A 432 -41.02 3.84 -23.92
N VAL A 433 -41.36 3.36 -22.72
CA VAL A 433 -40.96 2.02 -22.26
C VAL A 433 -41.63 0.92 -23.08
N GLU A 434 -42.88 1.10 -23.50
CA GLU A 434 -43.56 0.15 -24.40
C GLU A 434 -42.91 0.10 -25.79
N ILE A 435 -42.58 1.27 -26.36
CA ILE A 435 -41.84 1.35 -27.63
C ILE A 435 -40.46 0.67 -27.50
N TYR A 436 -39.76 0.91 -26.39
CA TYR A 436 -38.46 0.26 -26.13
C TYR A 436 -38.58 -1.27 -26.04
N ARG A 437 -39.57 -1.80 -25.33
CA ARG A 437 -39.81 -3.25 -25.23
C ARG A 437 -40.12 -3.87 -26.59
N SER A 438 -41.01 -3.26 -27.37
CA SER A 438 -41.36 -3.77 -28.70
C SER A 438 -40.17 -3.78 -29.67
N GLN A 439 -39.30 -2.77 -29.61
CA GLN A 439 -38.08 -2.72 -30.42
C GLN A 439 -37.02 -3.73 -29.95
N GLN A 440 -36.87 -3.97 -28.64
CA GLN A 440 -36.01 -5.03 -28.12
C GLN A 440 -36.44 -6.42 -28.58
N THR A 441 -37.74 -6.76 -28.49
CA THR A 441 -38.26 -8.06 -28.95
C THR A 441 -38.06 -8.24 -30.46
N SER A 442 -38.18 -7.15 -31.23
CA SER A 442 -37.93 -7.16 -32.66
C SER A 442 -36.45 -7.32 -33.03
N GLN A 443 -35.52 -6.84 -32.20
CA GLN A 443 -34.08 -7.06 -32.37
C GLN A 443 -33.67 -8.48 -31.97
N GLY A 444 -34.16 -9.01 -30.84
CA GLY A 444 -33.88 -10.39 -30.41
C GLY A 444 -34.34 -11.43 -31.43
N ASN A 445 -35.54 -11.25 -32.00
CA ASN A 445 -36.03 -12.12 -33.08
C ASN A 445 -35.20 -12.04 -34.37
N LYS A 446 -34.58 -10.88 -34.66
CA LYS A 446 -33.69 -10.73 -35.82
C LYS A 446 -32.35 -11.41 -35.61
N GLU A 447 -31.76 -11.28 -34.42
CA GLU A 447 -30.51 -11.96 -34.07
C GLU A 447 -30.69 -13.49 -34.10
N ASP A 448 -31.78 -14.02 -33.53
CA ASP A 448 -32.10 -15.46 -33.57
C ASP A 448 -32.35 -15.97 -35.01
N SER A 449 -33.01 -15.18 -35.86
CA SER A 449 -33.20 -15.54 -37.29
C SER A 449 -31.91 -15.51 -38.10
N SER A 450 -30.97 -14.62 -37.75
CA SER A 450 -29.67 -14.50 -38.42
C SER A 450 -28.66 -15.57 -38.01
N GLY A 451 -28.76 -16.07 -36.77
CA GLY A 451 -27.97 -17.22 -36.28
C GLY A 451 -28.31 -18.54 -36.98
N PHE A 452 -29.56 -18.71 -37.42
CA PHE A 452 -29.97 -19.91 -38.17
C PHE A 452 -29.56 -19.90 -39.65
N SER A 453 -29.23 -18.73 -40.21
CA SER A 453 -28.84 -18.59 -41.62
C SER A 453 -27.36 -18.83 -41.90
N SER A 454 -26.49 -18.92 -40.87
CA SER A 454 -25.04 -19.03 -41.04
C SER A 454 -24.49 -20.48 -41.01
N VAL A 455 -25.35 -21.50 -40.87
CA VAL A 455 -24.94 -22.92 -40.82
C VAL A 455 -25.23 -23.68 -42.12
N ALA A 456 -25.78 -23.00 -43.14
CA ALA A 456 -26.09 -23.63 -44.42
C ALA A 456 -25.48 -22.84 -45.59
N THR A 457 -24.16 -22.92 -45.77
CA THR A 457 -23.55 -22.86 -47.11
C THR A 457 -22.20 -23.56 -47.12
#